data_AF-A0A812TIL4-F1
#
_entry.id   AF-A0A812TIL4-F1
#
_cell.length_a   1.000
_cell.length_b   1.000
_cell.length_c   1.000
_cell.angle_alpha   90.00
_cell.angle_beta   90.00
_cell.angle_gamma   90.00
#
_symmetry.space_group_name_H-M   'P 1'
#
loop_
_entity.id
_entity.type
_entity.pdbx_description
1 polymer ?
#
loop_
_entity_poly.entity_id
_entity_poly.type
_entity_poly.pdbx_seq_one_letter_code
_entity_poly.pdbx_strand_id
1 'polypeptide(L)'
;MVNQLKPVFALKMVTHAWGNVFRNLLAAVLADALGQETYDKVLQLLEEPGLRTIRFQLAALHQLDYPYWICAFSVNQHAGICDRAPSHDSLGREITACPCTTPKFLTGEHCEMNKFDDMINYLRQSNAAARKRGDETQRFGQVVAIDMGFELFSRIWCVAELVEAEKLHLPQALKMHSQSSREQCVLKLHQLDVRSAQASFEADRQLVLDKIQDVDLFNDKLRDLLLTRLNGFLVAELLVGLLSVEELLATVLDTI
;
A
#
# COMPACT_ATOMS: atom_id res chain seq x y z
N MET A 1 12.05 19.14 -2.11
CA MET A 1 12.00 20.49 -1.47
C MET A 1 11.43 20.35 -0.06
N VAL A 2 11.74 21.23 0.89
CA VAL A 2 11.00 21.31 2.17
C VAL A 2 9.68 22.02 1.88
N ASN A 3 8.54 21.45 2.27
CA ASN A 3 7.16 21.81 1.88
C ASN A 3 6.67 23.25 2.18
N GLN A 4 7.55 24.23 2.41
CA GLN A 4 7.21 25.64 2.72
C GLN A 4 6.12 25.78 3.81
N LEU A 5 6.04 24.82 4.72
CA LEU A 5 5.01 24.71 5.78
C LEU A 5 3.55 24.61 5.28
N LYS A 6 3.33 24.30 3.99
CA LYS A 6 1.99 23.99 3.48
C LYS A 6 1.69 22.50 3.68
N PRO A 7 0.46 22.15 4.11
CA PRO A 7 0.02 20.77 4.13
C PRO A 7 0.13 20.17 2.73
N VAL A 8 0.74 18.99 2.63
CA VAL A 8 0.79 18.20 1.40
C VAL A 8 -0.15 17.03 1.56
N PHE A 9 -1.11 16.91 0.64
CA PHE A 9 -1.99 15.76 0.60
C PHE A 9 -1.27 14.59 -0.05
N ALA A 10 -1.41 13.41 0.54
CA ALA A 10 -0.91 12.20 -0.08
C ALA A 10 -1.63 11.92 -1.40
N LEU A 11 -0.87 11.50 -2.39
CA LEU A 11 -1.39 11.07 -3.70
C LEU A 11 -1.69 9.58 -3.70
N LYS A 12 -1.07 8.81 -2.82
CA LYS A 12 -1.40 7.40 -2.60
C LYS A 12 -1.43 7.08 -1.11
N MET A 13 -2.43 6.31 -0.69
CA MET A 13 -2.36 5.59 0.58
C MET A 13 -1.66 4.24 0.38
N VAL A 14 -1.02 3.72 1.42
CA VAL A 14 -0.38 2.40 1.39
C VAL A 14 -1.05 1.49 2.38
N THR A 15 -1.69 0.44 1.86
CA THR A 15 -2.22 -0.67 2.65
C THR A 15 -1.11 -1.68 2.88
N HIS A 16 -0.84 -2.00 4.15
CA HIS A 16 0.19 -2.94 4.54
C HIS A 16 -0.19 -3.71 5.80
N ALA A 17 0.29 -4.95 5.92
CA ALA A 17 0.21 -5.69 7.18
C ALA A 17 1.24 -5.16 8.18
N TRP A 18 0.94 -5.24 9.48
CA TRP A 18 1.90 -4.96 10.55
C TRP A 18 3.00 -6.02 10.64
N GLY A 19 2.70 -7.25 10.24
CA GLY A 19 3.68 -8.33 10.11
C GLY A 19 4.66 -8.15 8.94
N ASN A 20 4.42 -7.15 8.07
CA ASN A 20 5.33 -6.89 6.97
C ASN A 20 6.67 -6.37 7.48
N VAL A 21 7.77 -6.98 7.03
CA VAL A 21 9.12 -6.49 7.34
C VAL A 21 9.24 -5.06 6.82
N PHE A 22 9.69 -4.14 7.68
CA PHE A 22 9.76 -2.72 7.35
C PHE A 22 10.49 -2.44 6.02
N ARG A 23 11.59 -3.15 5.77
CA ARG A 23 12.37 -3.05 4.53
C ARG A 23 11.56 -3.46 3.29
N ASN A 24 10.68 -4.44 3.41
CA ASN A 24 9.79 -4.88 2.33
C ASN A 24 8.69 -3.86 2.05
N LEU A 25 8.12 -3.24 3.10
CA LEU A 25 7.17 -2.13 2.94
C LEU A 25 7.81 -0.98 2.16
N LEU A 26 9.01 -0.55 2.55
CA LEU A 26 9.73 0.50 1.83
C LEU A 26 10.05 0.09 0.38
N ALA A 27 10.47 -1.15 0.15
CA ALA A 27 10.74 -1.66 -1.18
C ALA A 27 9.48 -1.62 -2.05
N ALA A 28 8.32 -1.99 -1.52
CA ALA A 28 7.04 -1.94 -2.22
C ALA A 28 6.63 -0.51 -2.62
N VAL A 29 6.81 0.45 -1.71
CA VAL A 29 6.52 1.88 -1.99
C VAL A 29 7.47 2.44 -3.05
N LEU A 30 8.76 2.12 -2.96
CA LEU A 30 9.74 2.56 -3.94
C LEU A 30 9.57 1.87 -5.29
N ALA A 31 9.17 0.59 -5.31
CA ALA A 31 8.77 -0.11 -6.54
C ALA A 31 7.57 0.57 -7.18
N ASP A 32 6.55 0.98 -6.40
CA ASP A 32 5.44 1.75 -6.92
C ASP A 32 5.88 3.08 -7.56
N ALA A 33 6.72 3.85 -6.87
CA ALA A 33 7.24 5.11 -7.39
C ALA A 33 8.13 4.91 -8.64
N LEU A 34 8.84 3.78 -8.74
CA LEU A 34 9.62 3.40 -9.92
C LEU A 34 8.78 2.77 -11.05
N GLY A 35 7.47 2.59 -10.87
CA GLY A 35 6.62 1.91 -11.83
C GLY A 35 6.86 0.40 -11.95
N GLN A 36 7.54 -0.21 -10.98
CA GLN A 36 7.84 -1.64 -10.95
C GLN A 36 6.72 -2.44 -10.28
N GLU A 37 6.39 -3.61 -10.81
CA GLU A 37 5.38 -4.51 -10.24
C GLU A 37 5.90 -5.23 -9.00
N THR A 38 7.12 -5.76 -9.11
CA THR A 38 7.77 -6.49 -8.02
C THR A 38 8.76 -5.61 -7.27
N TYR A 39 8.99 -5.93 -5.99
CA TYR A 39 9.88 -5.17 -5.14
C TYR A 39 11.16 -5.91 -4.73
N ASP A 40 11.40 -7.14 -5.17
CA ASP A 40 12.62 -7.92 -4.90
C ASP A 40 13.90 -7.20 -5.35
N LYS A 41 13.92 -6.67 -6.57
CA LYS A 41 15.08 -5.92 -7.09
C LYS A 41 15.29 -4.62 -6.31
N VAL A 42 14.22 -3.90 -6.00
CA VAL A 42 14.29 -2.68 -5.19
C VAL A 42 14.79 -2.99 -3.78
N LEU A 43 14.33 -4.09 -3.19
CA LEU A 43 14.73 -4.56 -1.88
C LEU A 43 16.24 -4.81 -1.80
N GLN A 44 16.86 -5.38 -2.83
CA GLN A 44 18.32 -5.57 -2.90
C GLN A 44 19.10 -4.26 -2.92
N LEU A 45 18.47 -3.16 -3.35
CA LEU A 45 19.06 -1.83 -3.47
C LEU A 45 18.82 -0.92 -2.24
N LEU A 46 18.14 -1.39 -1.19
CA LEU A 46 17.82 -0.59 0.00
C LEU A 46 19.00 -0.35 0.96
N GLU A 47 20.22 -0.47 0.47
CA GLU A 47 21.46 -0.14 1.16
C GLU A 47 22.39 0.64 0.22
N GLU A 48 23.34 1.38 0.77
CA GLU A 48 24.36 2.05 -0.06
C GLU A 48 25.28 1.01 -0.73
N PRO A 49 25.66 1.18 -2.00
CA PRO A 49 25.38 2.34 -2.87
C PRO A 49 24.04 2.26 -3.63
N GLY A 50 23.28 1.17 -3.51
CA GLY A 50 22.00 0.96 -4.21
C GLY A 50 20.95 2.04 -3.95
N LEU A 51 20.90 2.61 -2.74
CA LEU A 51 19.99 3.72 -2.41
C LEU A 51 20.22 4.94 -3.30
N ARG A 52 21.47 5.22 -3.69
CA ARG A 52 21.78 6.30 -4.64
C ARG A 52 21.17 6.00 -6.00
N THR A 53 21.26 4.76 -6.47
CA THR A 53 20.65 4.33 -7.74
C THR A 53 19.15 4.57 -7.73
N ILE A 54 18.45 4.15 -6.67
CA ILE A 54 17.00 4.40 -6.52
C ILE A 54 16.71 5.91 -6.55
N ARG A 55 17.48 6.70 -5.80
CA ARG A 55 17.29 8.16 -5.75
C ARG A 55 17.49 8.81 -7.13
N PHE A 56 18.49 8.39 -7.90
CA PHE A 56 18.73 8.88 -9.25
C PHE A 56 17.59 8.51 -10.20
N GLN A 57 17.08 7.29 -10.14
CA GLN A 57 15.95 6.84 -10.95
C GLN A 57 14.67 7.62 -10.61
N LEU A 58 14.35 7.80 -9.32
CA LEU A 58 13.20 8.58 -8.88
C LEU A 58 13.31 10.05 -9.29
N ALA A 59 14.51 10.63 -9.26
CA ALA A 59 14.74 11.99 -9.73
C ALA A 59 14.45 12.11 -11.24
N ALA A 60 14.93 11.16 -12.04
CA ALA A 60 14.69 11.10 -13.48
C ALA A 60 13.21 10.92 -13.83
N LEU A 61 12.44 10.24 -12.97
CA LEU A 61 10.99 10.06 -13.11
C LEU A 61 10.17 11.20 -12.49
N HIS A 62 10.80 12.21 -11.87
CA HIS A 62 10.13 13.27 -11.11
C HIS A 62 9.24 12.77 -9.95
N GLN A 63 9.65 11.67 -9.30
CA GLN A 63 8.88 10.98 -8.25
C GLN A 63 9.39 11.25 -6.82
N LEU A 64 10.48 12.01 -6.65
CA LEU A 64 11.09 12.24 -5.34
C LEU A 64 10.20 12.98 -4.35
N ASP A 65 9.33 13.86 -4.83
CA ASP A 65 8.42 14.65 -4.00
C ASP A 65 6.99 14.04 -3.99
N TYR A 66 6.81 12.79 -4.45
CA TYR A 66 5.51 12.12 -4.49
C TYR A 66 5.08 11.66 -3.08
N PRO A 67 3.99 12.22 -2.51
CA PRO A 67 3.65 11.97 -1.11
C PRO A 67 2.80 10.71 -0.94
N TYR A 68 3.24 9.83 -0.05
CA TYR A 68 2.53 8.62 0.35
C TYR A 68 2.00 8.75 1.79
N TRP A 69 0.75 8.34 2.02
CA TRP A 69 0.19 8.17 3.35
C TRP A 69 0.39 6.72 3.79
N ILE A 70 1.04 6.51 4.93
CA ILE A 70 1.35 5.18 5.46
C ILE A 70 0.98 5.22 6.93
N CYS A 71 0.09 4.34 7.38
CA CYS A 71 -0.45 4.43 8.74
C CYS A 71 0.64 4.37 9.82
N ALA A 72 1.74 3.65 9.57
CA ALA A 72 2.90 3.57 10.47
C ALA A 72 3.59 4.93 10.73
N PHE A 73 3.47 5.89 9.80
CA PHE A 73 4.05 7.23 9.91
C PHE A 73 3.02 8.32 10.16
N SER A 74 1.80 8.11 9.66
CA SER A 74 0.78 9.16 9.61
C SER A 74 -0.23 9.11 10.75
N VAL A 75 -0.31 8.00 11.50
CA VAL A 75 -1.18 7.85 12.67
C VAL A 75 -0.39 8.09 13.94
N ASN A 76 -0.96 8.85 14.88
CA ASN A 76 -0.36 9.07 16.19
C ASN A 76 -0.48 7.83 17.09
N GLN A 77 0.39 6.86 16.88
CA GLN A 77 0.44 5.62 17.67
C GLN A 77 0.71 5.88 19.16
N HIS A 78 1.30 7.03 19.51
CA HIS A 78 1.57 7.41 20.90
C HIS A 78 0.31 7.82 21.67
N ALA A 79 -0.68 8.39 20.99
CA ALA A 79 -2.01 8.66 21.54
C ALA A 79 -2.96 7.45 21.39
N GLY A 80 -2.51 6.37 20.76
CA GLY A 80 -3.30 5.15 20.53
C GLY A 80 -2.85 3.98 21.41
N ILE A 81 -1.71 3.36 21.05
CA ILE A 81 -1.35 2.00 21.50
C ILE A 81 0.11 1.85 21.96
N CYS A 82 0.86 2.92 22.19
CA CYS A 82 2.28 2.81 22.55
C CYS A 82 2.55 2.09 23.89
N ASP A 83 1.56 2.01 24.77
CA ASP A 83 1.58 1.27 26.04
C ASP A 83 1.20 -0.21 25.89
N ARG A 84 0.89 -0.65 24.67
CA ARG A 84 0.44 -2.01 24.33
C ARG A 84 1.41 -2.73 23.39
N ALA A 85 2.68 -2.36 23.42
CA ALA A 85 3.70 -3.05 22.64
C ALA A 85 3.76 -4.54 23.03
N PRO A 86 4.03 -5.45 22.09
CA PRO A 86 4.33 -6.85 22.42
C PRO A 86 5.57 -6.92 23.31
N SER A 87 5.72 -8.02 24.07
CA SER A 87 6.86 -8.18 24.99
C SER A 87 8.20 -8.35 24.29
N HIS A 88 8.20 -8.76 23.01
CA HIS A 88 9.40 -8.99 22.22
C HIS A 88 9.24 -8.45 20.78
N ASP A 89 10.36 -8.04 20.19
CA ASP A 89 10.44 -7.69 18.77
C ASP A 89 10.53 -8.94 17.87
N SER A 90 10.59 -8.72 16.56
CA SER A 90 10.71 -9.78 15.56
C SER A 90 12.03 -10.57 15.61
N LEU A 91 12.99 -10.12 16.40
CA LEU A 91 14.27 -10.80 16.68
C LEU A 91 14.28 -11.46 18.07
N GLY A 92 13.14 -11.47 18.77
CA GLY A 92 13.03 -12.02 20.12
C GLY A 92 13.71 -11.16 21.18
N ARG A 93 13.97 -9.87 20.93
CA ARG A 93 14.51 -8.95 21.92
C ARG A 93 13.39 -8.34 22.72
N GLU A 94 13.56 -8.25 24.04
CA GLU A 94 12.55 -7.65 24.91
C GLU A 94 12.27 -6.19 24.52
N ILE A 95 10.99 -5.84 24.50
CA ILE A 95 10.51 -4.47 24.29
C ILE A 95 9.93 -3.95 25.60
N THR A 96 10.43 -2.79 26.04
CA THR A 96 9.81 -2.05 27.14
C THR A 96 8.63 -1.24 26.60
N ALA A 97 7.45 -1.46 27.17
CA ALA A 97 6.27 -0.65 26.86
C ALA A 97 6.53 0.83 27.17
N CYS A 98 5.91 1.73 26.40
CA CYS A 98 6.14 3.16 26.56
C CYS A 98 5.61 3.66 27.93
N PRO A 99 6.44 4.32 28.76
CA PRO A 99 6.03 4.74 30.11
C PRO A 99 5.30 6.10 30.14
N CYS A 100 4.87 6.61 28.98
CA CYS A 100 4.24 7.93 28.91
C CYS A 100 2.88 7.96 29.62
N THR A 101 2.46 9.15 30.04
CA THR A 101 1.13 9.41 30.62
C THR A 101 0.14 10.00 29.61
N THR A 102 0.52 10.08 28.33
CA THR A 102 -0.34 10.58 27.25
C THR A 102 -1.64 9.76 27.19
N PRO A 103 -2.83 10.40 27.24
CA PRO A 103 -4.11 9.71 27.14
C PRO A 103 -4.21 8.81 25.89
N LYS A 104 -4.84 7.64 26.04
CA LYS A 104 -5.03 6.66 24.96
C LYS A 104 -6.45 6.72 24.42
N PHE A 105 -6.59 7.09 23.15
CA PHE A 105 -7.87 7.20 22.46
C PHE A 105 -8.03 6.01 21.51
N LEU A 106 -8.74 4.97 21.98
CA LEU A 106 -9.01 3.77 21.19
C LEU A 106 -10.33 3.85 20.43
N THR A 107 -11.21 4.77 20.83
CA THR A 107 -12.51 5.03 20.20
C THR A 107 -12.84 6.53 20.30
N GLY A 108 -13.96 6.95 19.70
CA GLY A 108 -14.44 8.33 19.75
C GLY A 108 -13.76 9.26 18.75
N GLU A 109 -13.94 10.57 18.96
CA GLU A 109 -13.49 11.61 18.02
C GLU A 109 -11.96 11.76 17.95
N HIS A 110 -11.26 11.47 19.05
CA HIS A 110 -9.80 11.58 19.14
C HIS A 110 -9.06 10.32 18.72
N CYS A 111 -9.76 9.21 18.42
CA CYS A 111 -9.14 8.00 17.88
C CYS A 111 -8.96 8.16 16.37
N GLU A 112 -7.73 8.11 15.89
CA GLU A 112 -7.42 8.13 14.45
C GLU A 112 -7.58 6.75 13.80
N MET A 113 -7.37 5.67 14.57
CA MET A 113 -7.32 4.29 14.06
C MET A 113 -8.67 3.77 13.54
N ASN A 114 -9.79 4.32 14.02
CA ASN A 114 -11.12 3.93 13.56
C ASN A 114 -11.66 4.82 12.42
N LYS A 115 -10.85 5.76 11.89
CA LYS A 115 -11.26 6.77 10.90
C LYS A 115 -10.64 6.56 9.52
N PHE A 116 -10.24 5.34 9.20
CA PHE A 116 -9.57 5.08 7.93
C PHE A 116 -10.52 5.34 6.74
N ASP A 117 -11.79 4.92 6.82
CA ASP A 117 -12.78 5.23 5.77
C ASP A 117 -12.92 6.75 5.54
N ASP A 118 -13.06 7.51 6.63
CA ASP A 118 -13.15 8.98 6.60
C ASP A 118 -11.88 9.60 5.99
N MET A 119 -10.70 9.10 6.36
CA MET A 119 -9.40 9.54 5.85
C MET A 119 -9.27 9.28 4.35
N ILE A 120 -9.63 8.08 3.87
CA ILE A 120 -9.59 7.73 2.44
C ILE A 120 -10.50 8.67 1.66
N ASN A 121 -11.73 8.88 2.12
CA ASN A 121 -12.68 9.75 1.45
C ASN A 121 -12.22 11.22 1.46
N TYR A 122 -11.66 11.70 2.58
CA TYR A 122 -11.12 13.04 2.70
C TYR A 122 -9.94 13.28 1.74
N LEU A 123 -8.98 12.34 1.67
CA LEU A 123 -7.85 12.44 0.74
C LEU A 123 -8.33 12.41 -0.72
N ARG A 124 -9.29 11.55 -1.06
CA ARG A 124 -9.89 11.51 -2.40
C ARG A 124 -10.52 12.86 -2.78
N GLN A 125 -11.34 13.43 -1.90
CA GLN A 125 -12.01 14.71 -2.16
C GLN A 125 -11.03 15.87 -2.25
N SER A 126 -10.03 15.92 -1.35
CA SER A 126 -9.01 16.95 -1.32
C SER A 126 -8.16 16.95 -2.60
N ASN A 127 -7.73 15.77 -3.05
CA ASN A 127 -7.03 15.61 -4.32
C ASN A 127 -7.92 15.95 -5.51
N ALA A 128 -9.20 15.56 -5.52
CA ALA A 128 -10.13 15.96 -6.58
C ALA A 128 -10.30 17.48 -6.67
N ALA A 129 -10.34 18.17 -5.52
CA ALA A 129 -10.41 19.62 -5.47
C ALA A 129 -9.10 20.28 -5.96
N ALA A 130 -7.93 19.75 -5.57
CA ALA A 130 -6.63 20.20 -6.06
C ALA A 130 -6.51 20.07 -7.58
N ARG A 131 -6.98 18.93 -8.14
CA ARG A 131 -7.03 18.70 -9.59
C ARG A 131 -7.91 19.70 -10.33
N LYS A 132 -9.08 20.04 -9.77
CA LYS A 132 -9.97 21.07 -10.36
C LYS A 132 -9.33 22.46 -10.40
N ARG A 133 -8.43 22.76 -9.46
CA ARG A 133 -7.69 24.03 -9.42
C ARG A 133 -6.42 24.03 -10.29
N GLY A 134 -5.99 22.86 -10.77
CA GLY A 134 -4.73 22.70 -11.50
C GLY A 134 -3.49 22.56 -10.60
N ASP A 135 -3.67 22.43 -9.28
CA ASP A 135 -2.58 22.25 -8.32
C ASP A 135 -1.99 20.83 -8.38
N GLU A 136 -2.78 19.87 -8.89
CA GLU A 136 -2.42 18.45 -8.98
C GLU A 136 -2.94 17.85 -10.30
N THR A 137 -2.21 16.91 -10.86
CA THR A 137 -2.59 16.19 -12.09
C THR A 137 -3.04 14.76 -11.78
N GLN A 138 -2.48 14.16 -10.73
CA GLN A 138 -2.64 12.77 -10.36
C GLN A 138 -3.93 12.51 -9.58
N ARG A 139 -4.58 11.39 -9.89
CA ARG A 139 -5.70 10.90 -9.08
C ARG A 139 -5.16 10.27 -7.80
N PHE A 140 -5.85 10.50 -6.70
CA PHE A 140 -5.60 9.76 -5.46
C PHE A 140 -5.79 8.25 -5.70
N GLY A 141 -4.84 7.44 -5.24
CA GLY A 141 -4.85 5.99 -5.39
C GLY A 141 -4.42 5.24 -4.14
N GLN A 142 -4.27 3.92 -4.28
CA GLN A 142 -3.83 3.02 -3.22
C GLN A 142 -2.71 2.11 -3.73
N VAL A 143 -1.67 1.95 -2.92
CA VAL A 143 -0.66 0.90 -3.08
C VAL A 143 -0.98 -0.22 -2.10
N VAL A 144 -0.99 -1.45 -2.58
CA VAL A 144 -1.19 -2.65 -1.75
C VAL A 144 0.15 -3.35 -1.64
N ALA A 145 0.84 -3.14 -0.51
CA ALA A 145 2.16 -3.71 -0.24
C ALA A 145 2.01 -5.13 0.33
N ILE A 146 1.94 -6.12 -0.55
CA ILE A 146 1.68 -7.53 -0.21
C ILE A 146 2.95 -8.12 0.39
N ASP A 147 2.87 -8.59 1.64
CA ASP A 147 3.97 -9.30 2.29
C ASP A 147 4.18 -10.71 1.71
N MET A 148 5.37 -11.27 1.91
CA MET A 148 5.74 -12.59 1.36
C MET A 148 4.88 -13.73 1.94
N GLY A 149 4.31 -13.55 3.13
CA GLY A 149 3.42 -14.51 3.77
C GLY A 149 1.97 -14.44 3.26
N PHE A 150 1.63 -13.36 2.54
CA PHE A 150 0.27 -12.98 2.16
C PHE A 150 -0.64 -12.71 3.36
N GLU A 151 -0.05 -12.32 4.49
CA GLU A 151 -0.78 -11.98 5.72
C GLU A 151 -1.66 -10.76 5.55
N LEU A 152 -1.35 -9.86 4.62
CA LEU A 152 -2.19 -8.71 4.28
C LEU A 152 -3.65 -9.12 4.09
N PHE A 153 -3.89 -10.24 3.40
CA PHE A 153 -5.25 -10.70 3.11
C PHE A 153 -5.94 -11.37 4.31
N SER A 154 -5.18 -11.75 5.35
CA SER A 154 -5.73 -12.25 6.61
C SER A 154 -5.91 -11.14 7.65
N ARG A 155 -5.65 -9.87 7.33
CA ARG A 155 -5.85 -8.74 8.26
C ARG A 155 -7.11 -7.98 7.89
N ILE A 156 -8.08 -7.97 8.81
CA ILE A 156 -9.41 -7.41 8.52
C ILE A 156 -9.38 -5.94 8.12
N TRP A 157 -8.50 -5.15 8.75
CA TRP A 157 -8.32 -3.73 8.43
C TRP A 157 -7.74 -3.50 7.03
N CYS A 158 -6.77 -4.32 6.61
CA CYS A 158 -6.24 -4.26 5.25
C CYS A 158 -7.32 -4.60 4.22
N VAL A 159 -8.13 -5.62 4.50
CA VAL A 159 -9.25 -5.99 3.64
C VAL A 159 -10.30 -4.87 3.57
N ALA A 160 -10.63 -4.22 4.68
CA ALA A 160 -11.53 -3.06 4.70
C ALA A 160 -11.01 -1.92 3.82
N GLU A 161 -9.72 -1.61 3.89
CA GLU A 161 -9.08 -0.56 3.06
C GLU A 161 -9.13 -0.88 1.56
N LEU A 162 -8.94 -2.15 1.16
CA LEU A 162 -9.05 -2.56 -0.25
C LEU A 162 -10.45 -2.31 -0.80
N VAL A 163 -11.46 -2.52 0.04
CA VAL A 163 -12.88 -2.43 -0.32
C VAL A 163 -13.31 -1.00 -0.39
N GLU A 164 -12.92 -0.19 0.59
CA GLU A 164 -13.24 1.23 0.56
C GLU A 164 -12.60 1.89 -0.67
N ALA A 165 -11.37 1.50 -1.03
CA ALA A 165 -10.74 1.95 -2.26
C ALA A 165 -11.50 1.50 -3.52
N GLU A 166 -12.02 0.28 -3.58
CA GLU A 166 -12.84 -0.22 -4.70
C GLU A 166 -14.17 0.54 -4.84
N LYS A 167 -14.90 0.70 -3.73
CA LYS A 167 -16.17 1.44 -3.67
C LYS A 167 -16.02 2.87 -4.15
N LEU A 168 -14.87 3.48 -3.84
CA LEU A 168 -14.53 4.84 -4.25
C LEU A 168 -13.87 4.91 -5.64
N HIS A 169 -13.70 3.77 -6.32
CA HIS A 169 -13.05 3.60 -7.62
C HIS A 169 -11.64 4.20 -7.68
N LEU A 170 -10.86 4.01 -6.62
CA LEU A 170 -9.46 4.43 -6.57
C LEU A 170 -8.60 3.52 -7.47
N PRO A 171 -7.60 4.07 -8.19
CA PRO A 171 -6.56 3.25 -8.78
C PRO A 171 -5.81 2.47 -7.70
N GLN A 172 -5.72 1.15 -7.85
CA GLN A 172 -5.04 0.25 -6.91
C GLN A 172 -3.85 -0.42 -7.59
N ALA A 173 -2.67 -0.26 -7.01
CA ALA A 173 -1.43 -0.87 -7.48
C ALA A 173 -0.94 -1.94 -6.49
N LEU A 174 -0.98 -3.20 -6.90
CA LEU A 174 -0.47 -4.31 -6.11
C LEU A 174 1.05 -4.37 -6.25
N LYS A 175 1.76 -4.52 -5.14
CA LYS A 175 3.22 -4.66 -5.09
C LYS A 175 3.57 -5.95 -4.40
N MET A 176 4.22 -6.82 -5.15
CA MET A 176 4.53 -8.18 -4.75
C MET A 176 6.04 -8.37 -4.61
N HIS A 177 6.48 -9.33 -3.81
CA HIS A 177 7.93 -9.56 -3.65
C HIS A 177 8.57 -9.92 -4.99
N SER A 178 8.08 -10.94 -5.68
CA SER A 178 8.69 -11.45 -6.92
C SER A 178 7.64 -12.07 -7.83
N GLN A 179 8.00 -12.35 -9.09
CA GLN A 179 7.14 -13.06 -10.03
C GLN A 179 6.76 -14.47 -9.51
N SER A 180 7.68 -15.18 -8.86
CA SER A 180 7.35 -16.49 -8.27
C SER A 180 6.38 -16.38 -7.09
N SER A 181 6.43 -15.28 -6.33
CA SER A 181 5.44 -15.01 -5.28
C SER A 181 4.05 -14.79 -5.89
N ARG A 182 3.96 -14.25 -7.11
CA ARG A 182 2.69 -14.00 -7.80
C ARG A 182 1.91 -15.27 -8.07
N GLU A 183 2.59 -16.31 -8.57
CA GLU A 183 1.97 -17.61 -8.82
C GLU A 183 1.39 -18.23 -7.53
N GLN A 184 2.15 -18.14 -6.43
CA GLN A 184 1.70 -18.61 -5.12
C GLN A 184 0.51 -17.80 -4.58
N CYS A 185 0.51 -16.48 -4.85
CA CYS A 185 -0.58 -15.59 -4.46
C CYS A 185 -1.88 -15.99 -5.12
N VAL A 186 -1.87 -16.27 -6.44
CA VAL A 186 -3.08 -16.69 -7.18
C VAL A 186 -3.77 -17.88 -6.50
N LEU A 187 -3.00 -18.89 -6.07
CA LEU A 187 -3.55 -20.05 -5.36
C LEU A 187 -4.20 -19.66 -4.02
N LYS A 188 -3.54 -18.79 -3.24
CA LYS A 188 -4.08 -18.28 -1.96
C LYS A 188 -5.30 -17.39 -2.16
N LEU A 189 -5.34 -16.60 -3.23
CA LEU A 189 -6.46 -15.72 -3.54
C LEU A 189 -7.74 -16.50 -3.83
N HIS A 190 -7.64 -17.65 -4.52
CA HIS A 190 -8.82 -18.51 -4.71
C HIS A 190 -9.43 -19.00 -3.39
N GLN A 191 -8.64 -19.10 -2.32
CA GLN A 191 -9.08 -19.54 -1.00
C GLN A 191 -9.40 -18.38 -0.06
N LEU A 192 -9.27 -17.13 -0.52
CA LEU A 192 -9.47 -15.95 0.31
C LEU A 192 -10.93 -15.86 0.77
N ASP A 193 -11.14 -15.81 2.08
CA ASP A 193 -12.43 -15.51 2.69
C ASP A 193 -12.22 -14.50 3.82
N VAL A 194 -12.85 -13.33 3.72
CA VAL A 194 -12.78 -12.27 4.74
C VAL A 194 -13.25 -12.73 6.12
N ARG A 195 -14.09 -13.77 6.21
CA ARG A 195 -14.50 -14.36 7.49
C ARG A 195 -13.32 -14.96 8.25
N SER A 196 -12.28 -15.40 7.54
CA SER A 196 -11.04 -15.91 8.15
C SER A 196 -10.05 -14.82 8.56
N ALA A 197 -10.31 -13.56 8.19
CA ALA A 197 -9.44 -12.45 8.54
C ALA A 197 -9.47 -12.17 10.05
N GLN A 198 -8.33 -11.71 10.57
CA GLN A 198 -8.03 -11.53 11.97
C GLN A 198 -7.86 -10.04 12.31
N ALA A 199 -8.14 -9.72 13.56
CA ALA A 199 -7.85 -8.44 14.19
C ALA A 199 -7.20 -8.67 15.54
N SER A 200 -6.45 -7.68 16.04
CA SER A 200 -5.92 -7.72 17.41
C SER A 200 -7.05 -7.67 18.45
N PHE A 201 -8.18 -7.05 18.11
CA PHE A 201 -9.39 -7.03 18.93
C PHE A 201 -10.56 -7.60 18.12
N GLU A 202 -11.24 -8.63 18.63
CA GLU A 202 -12.33 -9.29 17.91
C GLU A 202 -13.49 -8.34 17.56
N ALA A 203 -13.72 -7.30 18.37
CA ALA A 203 -14.71 -6.26 18.10
C ALA A 203 -14.43 -5.53 16.77
N ASP A 204 -13.17 -5.35 16.40
CA ASP A 204 -12.78 -4.73 15.13
C ASP A 204 -13.15 -5.63 13.94
N ARG A 205 -12.96 -6.95 14.10
CA ARG A 205 -13.36 -7.93 13.10
C ARG A 205 -14.87 -7.88 12.87
N GLN A 206 -15.65 -7.87 13.96
CA GLN A 206 -17.10 -7.77 13.87
C GLN A 206 -17.54 -6.45 13.21
N LEU A 207 -16.94 -5.32 13.59
CA LEU A 207 -17.27 -4.01 13.03
C LEU A 207 -17.05 -3.95 11.52
N VAL A 208 -15.98 -4.55 11.00
CA VAL A 208 -15.75 -4.60 9.54
C VAL A 208 -16.72 -5.57 8.87
N LEU A 209 -16.95 -6.76 9.44
CA LEU A 209 -17.88 -7.74 8.86
C LEU A 209 -19.31 -7.19 8.81
N ASP A 210 -19.75 -6.42 9.81
CA ASP A 210 -21.07 -5.79 9.86
C ASP A 210 -21.26 -4.72 8.76
N LYS A 211 -20.18 -4.16 8.22
CA LYS A 211 -20.22 -3.24 7.07
C LYS A 211 -20.40 -3.97 5.73
N ILE A 212 -20.25 -5.29 5.70
CA ILE A 212 -20.34 -6.11 4.49
C ILE A 212 -21.75 -6.72 4.42
N GLN A 213 -22.59 -6.21 3.51
CA GLN A 213 -23.97 -6.69 3.36
C GLN A 213 -24.05 -8.14 2.88
N ASP A 214 -23.21 -8.52 1.92
CA ASP A 214 -23.13 -9.87 1.35
C ASP A 214 -21.66 -10.27 1.31
N VAL A 215 -21.28 -11.17 2.22
CA VAL A 215 -19.89 -11.59 2.41
C VAL A 215 -19.41 -12.49 1.28
N ASP A 216 -20.30 -13.26 0.64
CA ASP A 216 -19.92 -14.13 -0.48
C ASP A 216 -19.69 -13.30 -1.74
N LEU A 217 -20.61 -12.38 -2.07
CA LEU A 217 -20.42 -11.42 -3.15
C LEU A 217 -19.17 -10.57 -2.93
N PHE A 218 -18.91 -10.17 -1.69
CA PHE A 218 -17.71 -9.45 -1.32
C PHE A 218 -16.44 -10.26 -1.61
N ASN A 219 -16.40 -11.52 -1.17
CA ASN A 219 -15.25 -12.39 -1.40
C ASN A 219 -15.02 -12.57 -2.90
N ASP A 220 -16.08 -12.76 -3.68
CA ASP A 220 -15.97 -12.89 -5.14
C ASP A 220 -15.42 -11.61 -5.79
N LYS A 221 -15.92 -10.43 -5.39
CA LYS A 221 -15.38 -9.14 -5.86
C LYS A 221 -13.93 -8.92 -5.46
N LEU A 222 -13.55 -9.28 -4.24
CA LEU A 222 -12.18 -9.12 -3.75
C LEU A 222 -11.23 -10.05 -4.53
N ARG A 223 -11.63 -11.30 -4.75
CA ARG A 223 -10.88 -12.25 -5.57
C ARG A 223 -10.75 -11.75 -7.01
N ASP A 224 -11.86 -11.31 -7.61
CA ASP A 224 -11.86 -10.79 -8.98
C ASP A 224 -11.00 -9.53 -9.12
N LEU A 225 -11.10 -8.59 -8.18
CA LEU A 225 -10.26 -7.40 -8.14
C LEU A 225 -8.78 -7.78 -8.11
N LEU A 226 -8.38 -8.67 -7.19
CA LEU A 226 -6.98 -9.06 -7.02
C LEU A 226 -6.49 -9.86 -8.23
N LEU A 227 -7.26 -10.82 -8.73
CA LEU A 227 -6.92 -11.62 -9.91
C LEU A 227 -6.89 -10.80 -11.20
N THR A 228 -7.86 -9.91 -11.41
CA THR A 228 -7.90 -9.00 -12.58
C THR A 228 -6.73 -8.04 -12.54
N ARG A 229 -6.35 -7.53 -11.37
CA ARG A 229 -5.17 -6.66 -11.26
C ARG A 229 -3.91 -7.44 -11.56
N LEU A 230 -3.73 -8.63 -11.00
CA LEU A 230 -2.63 -9.51 -11.39
C LEU A 230 -2.64 -9.74 -12.92
N ASN A 231 -3.77 -10.14 -13.52
CA ASN A 231 -3.85 -10.46 -14.94
C ASN A 231 -3.70 -9.25 -15.88
N GLY A 232 -4.17 -8.07 -15.50
CA GLY A 232 -4.03 -6.83 -16.28
C GLY A 232 -2.57 -6.45 -16.57
N PHE A 233 -1.64 -6.96 -15.76
CA PHE A 233 -0.21 -6.77 -15.98
C PHE A 233 0.36 -7.63 -17.12
N LEU A 234 -0.20 -8.80 -17.45
CA LEU A 234 0.27 -9.60 -18.59
C LEU A 234 0.12 -8.85 -19.91
N VAL A 235 -0.96 -8.07 -20.04
CA VAL A 235 -1.22 -7.25 -21.22
C VAL A 235 -0.28 -6.03 -21.26
N ALA A 236 0.01 -5.43 -20.11
CA ALA A 236 0.93 -4.29 -20.02
C ALA A 236 2.39 -4.68 -20.27
N GLU A 237 2.88 -5.82 -19.78
CA GLU A 237 4.23 -6.34 -20.07
C GLU A 237 4.40 -6.69 -21.56
N LEU A 238 3.38 -7.26 -22.19
CA LEU A 238 3.36 -7.50 -23.64
C LEU A 238 3.43 -6.18 -24.44
N LEU A 239 2.67 -5.15 -24.02
CA LEU A 239 2.66 -3.84 -24.69
C LEU A 239 3.98 -3.07 -24.48
N VAL A 240 4.53 -3.05 -23.26
CA VAL A 240 5.83 -2.41 -22.98
C VAL A 240 6.96 -3.17 -23.67
N GLY A 241 6.89 -4.51 -23.71
CA GLY A 241 7.81 -5.34 -24.48
C GLY A 241 7.78 -4.99 -25.97
N LEU A 242 6.59 -4.86 -26.57
CA LEU A 242 6.42 -4.44 -27.97
C LEU A 242 6.96 -3.03 -28.24
N LEU A 243 6.66 -2.07 -27.36
CA LEU A 243 7.18 -0.70 -27.45
C LEU A 243 8.71 -0.65 -27.35
N SER A 244 9.29 -1.44 -26.44
CA SER A 244 10.75 -1.53 -26.28
C SER A 244 11.43 -2.15 -27.50
N VAL A 245 10.77 -3.08 -28.19
CA VAL A 245 11.27 -3.69 -29.44
C VAL A 245 11.16 -2.72 -30.60
N GLU A 246 10.08 -1.93 -30.68
CA GLU A 246 9.95 -0.86 -31.69
C GLU A 246 10.99 0.25 -31.50
N GLU A 247 11.26 0.68 -30.28
CA GLU A 247 12.32 1.66 -29.97
C GLU A 247 13.72 1.12 -30.32
N LEU A 248 13.97 -0.17 -30.06
CA LEU A 248 15.23 -0.83 -30.42
C LEU A 248 15.38 -0.99 -31.94
N LEU A 249 14.31 -1.32 -32.65
CA LEU A 249 14.30 -1.41 -34.11
C LEU A 249 14.49 -0.04 -34.76
N ALA A 250 13.88 1.01 -34.22
CA ALA A 250 14.08 2.39 -34.69
C ALA A 250 15.54 2.83 -34.53
N THR A 251 16.19 2.52 -33.41
CA THR A 251 17.61 2.83 -33.22
C THR A 251 18.54 2.02 -34.12
N VAL A 252 18.22 0.76 -34.42
CA VAL A 252 19.01 -0.07 -35.36
C VAL A 252 18.85 0.41 -36.80
N LEU A 253 17.66 0.86 -37.20
CA LEU A 253 17.39 1.37 -38.55
C LEU A 253 18.03 2.74 -38.81
N ASP A 254 18.20 3.58 -37.79
CA ASP A 254 18.92 4.86 -37.90
C ASP A 254 20.46 4.70 -37.98
N THR A 255 20.99 3.48 -37.81
CA THR A 255 22.43 3.18 -37.82
C THR A 255 22.88 2.42 -39.09
N ILE A 256 22.00 2.25 -40.09
CA ILE A 256 22.28 1.63 -41.39
C ILE A 256 22.06 2.66 -42.50
#